data_AF-A0A8S0ZBP9-F1
#
_entry.id   AF-A0A8S0ZBP9-F1
#
_cell.length_a   1.000
_cell.length_b   1.000
_cell.length_c   1.000
_cell.angle_alpha   90.00
_cell.angle_beta   90.00
_cell.angle_gamma   90.00
#
_symmetry.space_group_name_H-M   'P 1'
#
loop_
_entity.id
_entity.type
_entity.pdbx_description
1 polymer ?
#
loop_
_entity_poly.entity_id
_entity_poly.type
_entity_poly.pdbx_seq_one_letter_code
_entity_poly.pdbx_strand_id
1 'polypeptide(L)'
;MQLASGYLLPSDLHKDPGAYDYEDFVNINDASNVEEDTRKQMYKLEEAPKLFKKFINDYGKKYKDNKDRAKHYKTFLQTLKHLNKIDREMEFSTALQINIFADLTPDERYLYLGWL
;
A
#
# COMPACT_ATOMS: atom_id res chain seq x y z
N MET A 1 1.28 40.21 -16.94
CA MET A 1 1.25 38.80 -17.39
C MET A 1 1.60 37.95 -16.17
N GLN A 2 0.60 37.26 -15.62
CA GLN A 2 0.70 36.51 -14.36
C GLN A 2 1.30 35.13 -14.63
N LEU A 3 2.30 34.70 -13.84
CA LEU A 3 2.80 33.33 -13.87
C LEU A 3 1.84 32.43 -13.08
N ALA A 4 1.25 31.44 -13.75
CA ALA A 4 0.39 30.44 -13.14
C ALA A 4 1.18 29.13 -12.90
N SER A 5 1.02 28.62 -11.68
CA SER A 5 1.48 27.34 -11.17
C SER A 5 1.11 26.17 -12.09
N GLY A 6 2.09 25.39 -12.54
CA GLY A 6 1.87 24.22 -13.39
C GLY A 6 1.91 22.93 -12.59
N TYR A 7 0.74 22.42 -12.21
CA TYR A 7 0.56 21.02 -11.85
C TYR A 7 0.80 20.16 -13.10
N LEU A 8 1.62 19.11 -12.98
CA LEU A 8 1.80 18.07 -14.02
C LEU A 8 0.48 17.34 -14.24
N LEU A 9 0.03 17.28 -15.50
CA LEU A 9 -1.18 16.55 -15.88
C LEU A 9 -0.83 15.07 -16.15
N PRO A 10 -1.77 14.13 -15.91
CA PRO A 10 -1.57 12.69 -16.14
C PRO A 10 -1.17 12.29 -17.57
N SER A 11 -1.27 13.20 -18.54
CA SER A 11 -0.91 12.98 -19.94
C SER A 11 0.60 12.89 -20.19
N ASP A 12 1.43 13.30 -19.23
CA ASP A 12 2.89 13.34 -19.41
C ASP A 12 3.58 11.97 -19.19
N LEU A 13 2.79 10.90 -19.00
CA LEU A 13 3.24 9.56 -18.62
C LEU A 13 3.10 8.51 -19.73
N HIS A 14 3.14 8.90 -21.00
CA HIS A 14 3.14 7.94 -22.12
C HIS A 14 4.19 8.26 -23.17
N LYS A 15 5.38 7.65 -23.03
CA LYS A 15 6.19 7.17 -24.15
C LYS A 15 6.76 5.78 -23.83
N ASP A 16 6.40 4.85 -24.70
CA ASP A 16 6.69 3.40 -24.79
C ASP A 16 6.07 2.44 -23.75
N PRO A 17 4.85 1.92 -24.01
CA PRO A 17 4.29 0.74 -23.38
C PRO A 17 4.73 -0.53 -24.15
N GLY A 18 5.97 -0.97 -23.91
CA GLY A 18 6.43 -2.27 -24.36
C GLY A 18 6.14 -3.36 -23.33
N ALA A 19 5.09 -4.14 -23.57
CA ALA A 19 4.77 -5.44 -22.97
C ALA A 19 4.24 -5.47 -21.51
N TYR A 20 3.00 -5.02 -21.31
CA TYR A 20 2.08 -5.80 -20.47
C TYR A 20 1.05 -6.41 -21.41
N ASP A 21 1.12 -7.73 -21.58
CA ASP A 21 0.16 -8.49 -22.35
C ASP A 21 -1.16 -8.56 -21.56
N TYR A 22 -2.13 -7.74 -21.97
CA TYR A 22 -3.46 -7.69 -21.38
C TYR A 22 -4.39 -8.82 -21.89
N GLU A 23 -3.91 -9.71 -22.75
CA GLU A 23 -4.67 -10.88 -23.25
C GLU A 23 -4.38 -12.16 -22.44
N ASP A 24 -3.43 -12.13 -21.49
CA ASP A 24 -3.27 -13.20 -20.49
C ASP A 24 -4.34 -13.12 -19.37
N PHE A 25 -5.22 -12.11 -19.43
CA PHE A 25 -6.38 -12.01 -18.56
C PHE A 25 -7.56 -12.85 -19.09
N VAL A 26 -7.72 -14.01 -18.45
CA VAL A 26 -9.00 -14.69 -18.19
C VAL A 26 -9.71 -15.23 -19.43
N ASN A 27 -9.55 -16.54 -19.66
CA ASN A 27 -10.53 -17.32 -20.40
C ASN A 27 -11.87 -17.32 -19.63
N ILE A 28 -12.79 -16.48 -20.08
CA ILE A 28 -14.10 -16.17 -19.46
C ILE A 28 -15.05 -17.38 -19.36
N ASN A 29 -14.64 -18.55 -19.88
CA ASN A 29 -15.40 -19.79 -19.81
C ASN A 29 -14.90 -20.77 -18.73
N ASP A 30 -13.84 -20.44 -18.00
CA ASP A 30 -13.43 -21.15 -16.77
C ASP A 30 -13.74 -20.30 -15.54
N ALA A 31 -15.03 -19.99 -15.36
CA ALA A 31 -15.57 -19.30 -14.19
C ALA A 31 -15.48 -20.12 -12.88
N SER A 32 -14.70 -21.22 -12.87
CA SER A 32 -14.47 -22.06 -11.69
C SER A 32 -13.14 -21.77 -10.97
N ASN A 33 -12.27 -20.92 -11.54
CA ASN A 33 -10.95 -20.59 -10.98
C ASN A 33 -10.67 -19.10 -10.72
N VAL A 34 -11.66 -18.21 -10.86
CA VAL A 34 -11.56 -16.81 -10.39
C VAL A 34 -12.21 -16.68 -9.02
N GLU A 35 -11.78 -17.52 -8.07
CA GLU A 35 -11.84 -17.10 -6.67
C GLU A 35 -10.60 -16.24 -6.44
N GLU A 36 -10.62 -14.98 -6.88
CA GLU A 36 -9.83 -13.97 -6.19
C GLU A 36 -10.26 -14.11 -4.74
N ASP A 37 -9.33 -14.57 -3.90
CA ASP A 37 -9.59 -14.97 -2.53
C ASP A 37 -10.06 -13.74 -1.74
N THR A 38 -11.36 -13.45 -1.84
CA THR A 38 -12.07 -12.37 -1.15
C THR A 38 -12.13 -12.61 0.35
N ARG A 39 -11.44 -13.64 0.87
CA ARG A 39 -11.25 -13.80 2.30
C ARG A 39 -10.38 -12.67 2.81
N LYS A 40 -11.04 -11.75 3.50
CA LYS A 40 -10.50 -10.73 4.39
C LYS A 40 -9.13 -11.13 4.94
N GLN A 41 -8.09 -10.50 4.38
CA GLN A 41 -6.72 -10.94 4.61
C GLN A 41 -6.29 -10.56 6.02
N MET A 42 -6.25 -11.54 6.93
CA MET A 42 -5.73 -11.33 8.28
C MET A 42 -4.21 -11.45 8.30
N TYR A 43 -3.54 -10.36 8.67
CA TYR A 43 -2.09 -10.35 8.87
C TYR A 43 -1.73 -11.05 10.18
N LYS A 44 -0.88 -12.07 10.08
CA LYS A 44 -0.22 -12.70 11.23
C LYS A 44 0.87 -11.79 11.78
N LEU A 45 0.75 -11.38 13.05
CA LEU A 45 1.72 -10.43 13.65
C LEU A 45 3.11 -11.05 13.83
N GLU A 46 3.18 -12.37 13.96
CA GLU A 46 4.41 -13.16 13.96
C GLU A 46 5.17 -13.07 12.62
N GLU A 47 4.46 -12.81 11.51
CA GLU A 47 5.06 -12.61 10.19
C GLU A 47 5.47 -11.15 9.93
N ALA A 48 5.18 -10.23 10.86
CA ALA A 48 5.46 -8.80 10.69
C ALA A 48 6.92 -8.48 10.34
N PRO A 49 7.97 -9.17 10.85
CA PRO A 49 9.34 -8.91 10.39
C PRO A 49 9.54 -9.19 8.89
N LYS A 50 8.93 -10.27 8.38
CA LYS A 50 8.98 -10.64 6.96
C LYS A 50 8.17 -9.67 6.11
N LEU A 51 6.97 -9.33 6.55
CA LEU A 51 6.10 -8.34 5.89
C LEU A 51 6.76 -6.96 5.83
N PHE A 52 7.41 -6.52 6.91
CA PHE A 52 8.12 -5.24 6.93
C PHE A 52 9.34 -5.25 6.00
N LYS A 53 10.07 -6.36 5.93
CA LYS A 53 11.17 -6.50 4.95
C LYS A 53 10.65 -6.41 3.51
N LYS A 54 9.53 -7.08 3.20
CA LYS A 54 8.88 -7.00 1.88
C LYS A 54 8.43 -5.57 1.58
N PHE A 55 7.72 -4.95 2.53
CA PHE A 55 7.26 -3.56 2.45
C PHE A 55 8.38 -2.56 2.16
N ILE A 56 9.53 -2.69 2.84
CA ILE A 56 10.70 -1.84 2.58
C ILE A 56 11.16 -1.97 1.13
N ASN A 57 11.20 -3.19 0.60
CA ASN A 57 11.63 -3.44 -0.77
C ASN A 57 10.61 -2.95 -1.79
N ASP A 58 9.34 -3.32 -1.62
CA ASP A 58 8.26 -3.00 -2.55
C ASP A 58 8.08 -1.49 -2.74
N TYR A 59 8.22 -0.71 -1.66
CA TYR A 59 8.04 0.75 -1.67
C TYR A 59 9.36 1.52 -1.61
N GLY A 60 10.50 0.85 -1.76
CA GLY A 60 11.82 1.48 -1.78
C GLY A 60 12.13 2.32 -0.54
N LYS A 61 11.66 1.91 0.64
CA LYS A 61 11.80 2.68 1.88
C LYS A 61 13.26 2.80 2.30
N LYS A 62 13.65 3.99 2.74
CA LYS A 62 14.98 4.28 3.28
C LYS A 62 14.80 5.00 4.61
N TYR A 63 15.48 4.49 5.63
CA TYR A 63 15.46 5.06 6.97
C TYR A 63 16.81 5.67 7.30
N LYS A 64 16.80 6.71 8.14
CA LYS A 64 18.02 7.45 8.49
C LYS A 64 19.04 6.58 9.22
N ASP A 65 18.55 5.78 10.17
CA ASP A 65 19.36 4.91 11.02
C ASP A 65 18.52 3.77 11.62
N ASN A 66 19.14 2.92 12.44
CA ASN A 66 18.46 1.80 13.08
C ASN A 66 17.36 2.23 14.07
N LYS A 67 17.52 3.38 14.74
CA LYS A 67 16.53 3.89 15.69
C LYS A 67 15.29 4.39 14.94
N ASP A 68 15.50 5.06 13.81
CA ASP A 68 14.45 5.50 12.90
C ASP A 68 13.69 4.30 12.31
N ARG A 69 14.42 3.32 11.76
CA ARG A 69 13.83 2.06 11.28
C ARG A 69 12.99 1.35 12.35
N ALA A 70 13.43 1.36 13.61
CA ALA A 70 12.67 0.76 14.72
C ALA A 70 11.37 1.52 15.02
N LYS A 71 11.33 2.85 14.88
CA LYS A 71 10.08 3.64 15.00
C LYS A 71 9.10 3.26 13.89
N HIS A 72 9.56 3.23 12.64
CA HIS A 72 8.74 2.83 11.50
C HIS A 72 8.21 1.41 11.63
N TYR A 73 9.05 0.46 12.07
CA TYR A 73 8.60 -0.90 12.33
C TYR A 73 7.50 -0.97 13.40
N LYS A 74 7.63 -0.18 14.47
CA LYS A 74 6.58 -0.09 15.50
C LYS A 74 5.28 0.47 14.92
N THR A 75 5.34 1.49 14.07
CA THR A 75 4.15 2.04 13.41
C THR A 75 3.51 1.02 12.47
N PHE A 76 4.32 0.36 11.65
CA PHE A 76 3.88 -0.72 10.76
C PHE A 76 3.11 -1.82 11.50
N LEU A 77 3.62 -2.26 12.65
CA LEU A 77 2.92 -3.22 13.53
C LEU A 77 1.54 -2.72 14.00
N GLN A 78 1.41 -1.42 14.32
CA GLN A 78 0.12 -0.85 14.69
C GLN A 78 -0.84 -0.80 13.50
N THR A 79 -0.33 -0.52 12.29
CA THR A 79 -1.12 -0.57 11.06
C THR A 79 -1.64 -1.98 10.80
N LEU A 80 -0.82 -3.03 10.93
CA LEU A 80 -1.31 -4.42 10.76
C LEU A 80 -2.44 -4.76 11.75
N LYS A 81 -2.30 -4.34 13.01
CA LYS A 81 -3.36 -4.52 14.03
C LYS A 81 -4.64 -3.76 13.66
N HIS A 82 -4.50 -2.55 13.13
CA HIS A 82 -5.63 -1.73 12.71
C HIS A 82 -6.36 -2.32 11.50
N LEU A 83 -5.61 -2.74 10.48
CA LEU A 83 -6.15 -3.44 9.31
C LEU A 83 -6.91 -4.69 9.76
N ASN A 84 -6.31 -5.56 10.58
CA ASN A 84 -6.98 -6.75 11.13
C ASN A 84 -8.23 -6.42 11.98
N LYS A 85 -8.28 -5.25 12.63
CA LYS A 85 -9.43 -4.82 13.42
C LYS A 85 -10.57 -4.37 12.51
N ILE A 86 -10.28 -3.49 11.56
CA ILE A 86 -11.25 -3.05 10.55
C ILE A 86 -11.76 -4.27 9.77
N ASP A 87 -10.86 -5.17 9.42
CA ASP A 87 -11.18 -6.40 8.74
C ASP A 87 -11.96 -7.39 9.59
N ARG A 88 -12.22 -7.14 10.86
CA ARG A 88 -13.19 -7.94 11.65
C ARG A 88 -14.49 -7.19 11.89
N GLU A 89 -14.40 -5.88 12.06
CA GLU A 89 -15.51 -5.08 12.58
C GLU A 89 -16.34 -4.39 11.49
N MET A 90 -15.78 -4.15 10.31
CA MET A 90 -16.44 -3.39 9.25
C MET A 90 -16.77 -4.24 8.03
N GLU A 91 -17.97 -4.09 7.50
CA GLU A 91 -18.41 -4.69 6.24
C GLU A 91 -18.08 -3.72 5.08
N PHE A 92 -16.81 -3.68 4.69
CA PHE A 92 -16.42 -3.02 3.45
C PHE A 92 -16.51 -4.00 2.28
N SER A 93 -16.94 -3.51 1.12
CA SER A 93 -16.90 -4.26 -0.14
C SER A 93 -15.47 -4.54 -0.61
N THR A 94 -14.49 -3.84 -0.04
CA THR A 94 -13.07 -3.95 -0.39
C THR A 94 -12.24 -4.12 0.88
N ALA A 95 -11.37 -5.14 0.90
CA ALA A 95 -10.42 -5.34 1.99
C ALA A 95 -9.36 -4.22 1.99
N LEU A 96 -9.05 -3.67 3.17
CA LEU A 96 -7.95 -2.70 3.30
C LEU A 96 -6.62 -3.44 3.37
N GLN A 97 -5.62 -2.95 2.62
CA GLN A 97 -4.32 -3.62 2.50
C GLN A 97 -3.14 -2.74 2.94
N ILE A 98 -1.98 -3.36 3.16
CA ILE A 98 -0.72 -2.65 3.34
C ILE A 98 -0.47 -1.78 2.10
N ASN A 99 -0.23 -0.49 2.32
CA ASN A 99 0.11 0.47 1.27
C ASN A 99 1.37 1.26 1.65
N ILE A 100 1.82 2.16 0.78
CA ILE A 100 3.03 2.97 0.99
C ILE A 100 3.03 3.78 2.30
N PHE A 101 1.88 4.07 2.90
CA PHE A 101 1.75 4.84 4.13
C PHE A 101 1.72 3.98 5.40
N ALA A 102 1.85 2.65 5.27
CA ALA A 102 1.67 1.73 6.38
C ALA A 102 2.66 1.92 7.54
N ASP A 103 3.80 2.57 7.32
CA ASP A 103 4.81 2.84 8.34
C ASP A 103 4.93 4.31 8.75
N LEU A 104 4.04 5.21 8.27
CA LEU A 104 4.12 6.64 8.59
C LEU A 104 3.99 6.87 10.10
N THR A 105 5.04 7.42 10.70
CA THR A 105 5.03 7.86 12.10
C THR A 105 4.03 9.01 12.30
N PRO A 106 3.59 9.31 13.54
CA PRO A 106 2.71 10.43 13.80
C PRO A 106 3.25 11.75 13.21
N ASP A 107 4.53 12.04 13.45
CA ASP A 107 5.21 13.25 12.96
C ASP A 107 5.16 13.35 11.43
N GLU A 108 5.38 12.25 10.71
CA GLU A 108 5.33 12.23 9.25
C GLU A 108 3.90 12.31 8.71
N ARG A 109 2.92 11.70 9.39
CA ARG A 109 1.50 11.84 9.01
C ARG A 109 1.07 13.29 9.00
N TYR A 110 1.51 14.08 9.98
CA TYR A 110 1.25 15.52 10.00
C TYR A 110 1.86 16.23 8.78
N LEU A 111 3.06 15.83 8.35
CA LEU A 111 3.73 16.41 7.18
C LEU A 111 3.03 16.06 5.86
N TYR A 112 2.54 14.82 5.72
CA TYR A 112 1.93 14.35 4.47
C TYR A 112 0.45 14.69 4.32
N LEU A 113 -0.29 14.80 5.43
CA LEU A 113 -1.75 14.94 5.42
C LEU A 113 -2.24 16.29 5.97
N GLY A 114 -1.35 17.10 6.56
CA GLY A 114 -1.71 18.37 7.19
C GLY A 114 -2.46 18.20 8.53
N TRP A 115 -3.18 19.25 8.94
CA TRP A 115 -4.14 19.16 10.05
C TRP A 115 -5.41 18.47 9.54
N LEU A 116 -5.58 17.20 9.89
CA LEU A 116 -6.86 16.49 9.82
C LEU A 116 -7.55 16.50 11.18
#